data_AF-A0A164MUB1-F1
#
_entry.id   AF-A0A164MUB1-F1
#
_cell.length_a   1.000
_cell.length_b   1.000
_cell.length_c   1.000
_cell.angle_alpha   90.00
_cell.angle_beta   90.00
_cell.angle_gamma   90.00
#
_symmetry.space_group_name_H-M   'P 1'
#
loop_
_entity.id
_entity.type
_entity.pdbx_description
1 polymer ?
#
loop_
_entity_poly.entity_id
_entity_poly.type
_entity_poly.pdbx_seq_one_letter_code
_entity_poly.pdbx_strand_id
1 'polypeptide(L)' 'MHNVINVSHLSRYRRSPDEFGERSTLPETRTEPPTEEYSVDKIIAHRWNRSKKQFEFLAR' A
#
# COMPACT_ATOMS: atom_id res chain seq x y z
N MET A 1 -8.87 -19.42 -31.78
CA MET A 1 -9.17 -18.55 -30.63
C MET A 1 -7.84 -17.99 -30.16
N HIS A 2 -7.53 -16.72 -30.44
CA HIS A 2 -6.24 -16.14 -30.10
C HIS A 2 -6.32 -15.43 -28.75
N ASN A 3 -5.43 -15.77 -27.83
CA ASN A 3 -5.30 -15.08 -26.55
C ASN A 3 -4.71 -13.69 -26.80
N VAL A 4 -5.54 -12.66 -26.73
CA VAL A 4 -5.08 -11.26 -26.73
C VAL A 4 -4.57 -10.94 -25.33
N ILE A 5 -3.27 -11.11 -25.12
CA ILE A 5 -2.60 -10.65 -23.90
C ILE A 5 -2.52 -9.12 -24.02
N ASN A 6 -3.17 -8.40 -23.11
CA ASN A 6 -3.14 -6.94 -23.11
C ASN A 6 -1.75 -6.45 -22.70
N VAL A 7 -0.81 -6.33 -23.63
CA VAL A 7 0.59 -5.91 -23.43
C VAL A 7 0.75 -4.47 -22.89
N SER A 8 -0.33 -3.68 -22.78
CA SER A 8 -0.24 -2.28 -22.34
C SER A 8 0.35 -2.11 -20.94
N HIS A 9 0.12 -3.06 -20.02
CA HIS A 9 0.72 -3.05 -18.69
C HIS A 9 2.22 -3.39 -18.68
N LEU A 10 2.75 -3.90 -19.80
CA LEU A 10 4.20 -4.10 -20.02
C LEU A 10 4.87 -2.89 -20.64
N SER A 11 4.14 -1.79 -20.85
CA SER A 11 4.74 -0.54 -21.32
C SER A 11 5.78 -0.05 -20.31
N ARG A 12 6.90 0.46 -20.83
CA ARG A 12 7.96 1.01 -19.98
C ARG A 12 7.41 2.14 -19.14
N TYR A 13 7.78 2.15 -17.86
CA TYR A 13 7.46 3.26 -16.96
C TYR A 13 7.87 4.59 -17.60
N ARG A 14 6.94 5.53 -17.63
CA ARG A 14 7.19 6.91 -18.08
C ARG A 14 7.12 7.82 -16.86
N ARG A 15 8.15 8.65 -16.70
CA ARG A 15 8.16 9.69 -15.67
C ARG A 15 6.99 10.65 -15.92
N SER A 16 6.43 11.18 -14.85
CA SER A 16 5.41 12.24 -14.93
C SER A 16 5.96 13.47 -15.66
N PRO A 17 5.13 14.19 -16.44
CA PRO A 17 5.51 15.46 -17.05
C PRO A 17 6.03 16.48 -16.03
N ASP A 18 6.91 17.38 -16.48
CA ASP A 18 7.53 18.40 -15.62
C ASP A 18 6.50 19.41 -15.06
N GLU A 19 5.33 19.54 -15.70
CA GLU A 19 4.19 20.36 -15.24
C GLU A 19 3.69 19.97 -13.84
N PHE A 20 3.92 18.71 -13.42
CA PHE A 20 3.54 18.21 -12.09
C PHE A 20 4.56 18.56 -11.00
N GLY A 21 5.70 19.15 -11.37
CA GLY A 21 6.80 19.50 -10.47
C GLY A 21 7.53 18.29 -9.89
N GLU A 22 8.64 18.56 -9.20
CA GLU A 22 9.35 17.53 -8.44
C GLU A 22 8.58 17.18 -7.16
N ARG A 23 8.05 15.96 -7.10
CA ARG A 23 7.52 15.40 -5.86
C ARG A 23 8.66 14.79 -5.05
N SER A 24 9.18 15.56 -4.11
CA SER A 24 10.15 15.08 -3.11
C SER A 24 9.48 14.27 -1.99
N THR A 25 8.18 14.49 -1.77
CA THR A 25 7.39 13.82 -0.73
C THR A 25 6.23 13.05 -1.33
N LEU A 26 5.91 11.93 -0.69
CA LEU A 26 4.68 11.20 -0.97
C LEU A 26 3.48 12.00 -0.42
N PRO A 27 2.31 11.91 -1.06
CA PRO A 27 1.09 12.50 -0.50
C PRO A 27 0.77 11.85 0.86
N GLU A 28 0.26 12.65 1.80
CA GLU A 28 -0.19 12.18 3.11
C GLU A 28 -1.36 11.20 2.91
N THR A 29 -1.09 9.89 3.01
CA THR A 29 -2.13 8.85 2.90
C THR A 29 -2.77 8.51 4.25
N ARG A 30 -2.32 9.15 5.34
CA ARG A 30 -2.76 8.83 6.69
C ARG A 30 -4.03 9.61 7.02
N THR A 31 -5.11 8.90 7.30
CA THR A 31 -6.40 9.50 7.70
C THR A 31 -6.47 9.83 9.19
N GLU A 32 -5.64 9.16 10.01
CA GLU A 32 -5.66 9.24 11.47
C GLU A 32 -4.36 9.85 12.03
N PRO A 33 -4.43 10.57 13.17
CA PRO A 33 -3.25 11.17 13.78
C PRO A 33 -2.23 10.10 14.17
N PRO A 34 -0.93 10.40 14.07
CA PRO A 34 0.13 9.48 14.45
C PRO A 34 0.06 9.19 15.96
N THR A 35 -0.07 7.91 16.30
CA THR A 35 0.11 7.39 17.66
C THR A 35 1.56 6.95 17.86
N GLU A 36 1.93 6.55 19.08
CA GLU A 36 3.21 5.90 19.32
C GLU A 36 3.37 4.65 18.44
N GLU A 37 4.49 4.59 17.71
CA GLU A 37 4.83 3.49 16.81
C GLU A 37 5.98 2.67 17.39
N TYR A 38 5.87 1.35 17.26
CA TYR A 38 6.83 0.40 17.80
C TYR A 38 7.34 -0.49 16.66
N SER A 39 8.65 -0.76 16.64
CA SER A 39 9.22 -1.71 15.69
C SER A 39 8.75 -3.12 16.01
N VAL A 40 8.14 -3.77 15.02
CA VAL A 40 7.71 -5.17 15.08
C VAL A 40 8.71 -6.01 14.29
N ASP A 41 9.22 -7.06 14.90
CA ASP A 41 10.12 -8.04 14.26
C ASP A 41 9.31 -8.93 13.30
N LYS A 42 8.20 -9.50 13.79
CA LYS A 42 7.31 -10.33 12.95
C LYS A 42 5.88 -10.44 13.45
N ILE A 43 4.99 -10.81 12.52
CA ILE A 43 3.61 -11.20 12.83
C ILE A 43 3.58 -12.69 13.17
N ILE A 44 3.14 -13.04 14.37
CA ILE A 44 3.01 -14.43 14.85
C ILE A 44 1.68 -15.05 14.40
N ALA A 45 0.59 -14.28 14.46
CA ALA A 45 -0.75 -14.76 14.15
C ALA A 45 -1.66 -13.63 13.67
N HIS A 46 -2.76 -14.00 13.02
CA HIS A 46 -3.83 -13.08 12.66
C HIS A 46 -5.19 -13.71 12.96
N ARG A 47 -6.19 -12.89 13.29
CA ARG A 47 -7.58 -13.32 13.43
C ARG A 47 -8.54 -12.28 12.88
N TRP A 48 -9.70 -12.72 12.41
CA TRP A 48 -10.79 -11.83 12.04
C TRP A 48 -11.65 -11.47 13.26
N ASN A 49 -11.68 -10.21 13.65
CA ASN A 49 -12.60 -9.72 14.68
C ASN A 49 -13.95 -9.36 14.04
N ARG A 50 -14.96 -10.22 14.25
CA ARG A 50 -16.31 -10.01 13.70
C ARG A 50 -17.00 -8.74 14.22
N SER A 51 -16.75 -8.36 15.47
CA SER A 51 -17.37 -7.17 16.07
C SER A 51 -16.85 -5.88 15.44
N LYS A 52 -15.54 -5.84 15.18
CA LYS A 52 -14.88 -4.68 14.57
C LYS A 52 -14.85 -4.74 13.04
N LYS A 53 -15.19 -5.89 12.45
CA LYS A 53 -15.07 -6.19 11.01
C LYS A 53 -13.66 -5.87 10.47
N GLN A 54 -12.64 -6.25 11.24
CA GLN A 54 -11.24 -5.93 10.98
C GLN A 54 -10.36 -7.14 11.31
N PHE A 55 -9.18 -7.22 10.68
CA PHE A 55 -8.15 -8.16 11.08
C PHE A 55 -7.37 -7.61 12.28
N GLU A 56 -7.14 -8.47 13.27
CA GLU A 56 -6.23 -8.21 14.38
C GLU A 56 -5.00 -9.10 14.22
N PHE A 57 -3.82 -8.54 14.51
CA PHE A 57 -2.54 -9.21 14.35
C PHE A 57 -1.83 -9.31 15.71
N LEU A 58 -1.24 -10.48 15.97
CA LEU A 58 -0.34 -10.67 17.10
C LEU A 58 1.09 -10.44 16.59
N ALA A 59 1.72 -9.37 17.05
CA ALA A 59 3.08 -8.97 16.68
C ALA A 59 4.09 -9.31 17.80
N ARG A 60 5.34 -9.61 17.40
CA ARG A 60 6.50 -9.72 18.29
C ARG A 60 7.53 -8.67 17.95
#